data_AF-A0A2V7HCK3-F1
#
_entry.id   AF-A0A2V7HCK3-F1
#
_cell.length_a   1.000
_cell.length_b   1.000
_cell.length_c   1.000
_cell.angle_alpha   90.00
_cell.angle_beta   90.00
_cell.angle_gamma   90.00
#
_symmetry.space_group_name_H-M   'P 1'
#
loop_
_entity.id
_entity.type
_entity.pdbx_description
1 polymer ?
#
loop_
_entity_poly.entity_id
_entity_poly.type
_entity_poly.pdbx_seq_one_letter_code
_entity_poly.pdbx_strand_id
1 'polypeptide(L)'
;MLSTPQRYSLLEVCSRIAFLPGVIDFVRRVYREPILPTGHVNLMTAAEARRQLREAGFEIRESHKSGLYVPVLAEAGGESGRRLAAWLERRLSEGPLDWLLWTQYYVAVAGARD
;
A
#
# COMPACT_ATOMS: atom_id res chain seq x y z
N MET A 1 16.20 -0.71 -6.78
CA MET A 1 14.97 -1.17 -6.08
C MET A 1 13.99 -0.01 -6.07
N LEU A 2 12.74 -0.25 -6.48
CA LEU A 2 11.66 0.75 -6.51
C LEU A 2 10.54 0.31 -5.58
N SER A 3 10.02 1.20 -4.74
CA SER A 3 8.79 1.00 -3.97
C SER A 3 7.76 2.05 -4.35
N THR A 4 6.49 1.64 -4.45
CA THR A 4 5.40 2.59 -4.70
C THR A 4 4.13 2.10 -4.00
N PRO A 5 3.26 3.02 -3.52
CA PRO A 5 1.94 2.66 -3.02
C PRO A 5 1.10 1.98 -4.12
N GLN A 6 0.31 1.01 -3.71
CA GLN A 6 -0.64 0.30 -4.55
C GLN A 6 -2.02 0.96 -4.45
N ARG A 7 -2.58 1.30 -5.61
CA ARG A 7 -3.84 2.05 -5.75
C ARG A 7 -5.07 1.43 -5.09
N TYR A 8 -5.14 0.10 -5.03
CA TYR A 8 -6.30 -0.62 -4.50
C TYR A 8 -6.06 -1.23 -3.12
N SER A 9 -4.97 -0.83 -2.47
CA SER A 9 -4.70 -1.33 -1.13
C SER A 9 -5.80 -0.94 -0.15
N LEU A 10 -5.92 -1.74 0.91
CA LEU A 10 -6.95 -1.51 1.93
C LEU A 10 -6.77 -0.13 2.58
N LEU A 11 -5.53 0.33 2.76
CA LEU A 11 -5.24 1.67 3.25
C LEU A 11 -5.87 2.73 2.36
N GLU A 12 -5.63 2.71 1.05
CA GLU A 12 -6.18 3.72 0.13
C GLU A 12 -7.70 3.75 0.13
N VAL A 13 -8.33 2.58 0.19
CA VAL A 13 -9.79 2.46 0.27
C VAL A 13 -10.29 3.06 1.60
N CYS A 14 -9.68 2.69 2.72
CA CYS A 14 -10.04 3.21 4.04
C CYS A 14 -9.78 4.72 4.16
N SER A 15 -8.66 5.23 3.63
CA SER A 15 -8.35 6.65 3.57
C SER A 15 -9.40 7.40 2.76
N ARG A 16 -9.77 6.89 1.58
CA ARG A 16 -10.86 7.50 0.79
C ARG A 16 -12.15 7.58 1.58
N ILE A 17 -12.50 6.53 2.35
CA ILE A 17 -13.68 6.53 3.22
C ILE A 17 -13.54 7.55 4.35
N ALA A 18 -12.37 7.65 4.99
CA ALA A 18 -12.11 8.62 6.05
C ALA A 18 -12.26 10.08 5.57
N PHE A 19 -12.02 10.33 4.29
CA PHE A 19 -12.18 11.65 3.67
C PHE A 19 -13.62 11.95 3.19
N LEU A 20 -14.60 11.05 3.34
CA LEU A 20 -15.99 11.35 2.99
C LEU A 20 -16.56 12.47 3.88
N PRO A 21 -17.41 13.36 3.31
CA PRO A 21 -18.12 14.39 4.08
C PRO A 21 -18.95 13.72 5.20
N GLY A 22 -18.88 14.27 6.41
CA GLY A 22 -19.45 13.66 7.62
C GLY A 22 -18.44 12.87 8.45
N VAL A 23 -17.69 11.92 7.86
CA VAL A 23 -16.65 11.17 8.57
C VAL A 23 -15.50 12.11 8.93
N ILE A 24 -15.02 12.88 7.95
CA ILE A 24 -13.93 13.83 8.18
C ILE A 24 -14.32 14.94 9.15
N ASP A 25 -15.59 15.36 9.16
CA ASP A 25 -16.08 16.41 10.06
C ASP A 25 -16.13 15.91 11.51
N PHE A 26 -16.52 14.65 11.71
CA PHE A 26 -16.43 13.99 13.01
C PHE A 26 -14.98 13.84 13.48
N VAL A 27 -14.08 13.36 12.61
CA VAL A 27 -12.66 13.20 12.96
C VAL A 27 -12.02 14.55 13.28
N ARG A 28 -12.27 15.59 12.49
CA ARG A 28 -11.81 16.97 12.77
C ARG A 28 -12.33 17.46 14.12
N ARG A 29 -13.56 17.12 14.49
CA ARG A 29 -14.14 17.50 15.78
C ARG A 29 -13.46 16.79 16.96
N VAL A 30 -13.07 15.53 16.80
CA VAL A 30 -12.36 14.75 17.84
C VAL A 30 -10.90 15.19 17.96
N TYR A 31 -10.17 15.23 16.86
CA TYR A 31 -8.72 15.46 16.86
C TYR A 31 -8.33 16.95 16.90
N ARG A 32 -9.24 17.87 16.58
CA ARG A 32 -9.03 19.34 16.59
C ARG A 32 -7.84 19.87 15.77
N GLU A 33 -7.22 19.03 14.94
CA GLU A 33 -6.10 19.38 14.07
C GLU A 33 -6.53 19.49 12.59
N PRO A 34 -5.87 20.37 11.79
CA PRO A 34 -6.13 20.47 10.37
C PRO A 34 -5.67 19.20 9.65
N ILE A 35 -6.64 18.39 9.20
CA ILE A 35 -6.38 17.24 8.34
C ILE A 35 -6.00 17.75 6.95
N LEU A 36 -4.71 17.70 6.63
CA LEU A 36 -4.16 18.06 5.33
C LEU A 36 -4.40 16.90 4.34
N PRO A 37 -4.94 17.17 3.14
CA PRO A 37 -5.04 16.17 2.09
C PRO A 37 -3.65 15.91 1.51
N THR A 38 -2.86 15.06 2.17
CA THR A 38 -1.63 14.50 1.60
C THR A 38 -2.04 13.37 0.66
N GLY A 39 -2.43 13.72 -0.57
CA GLY A 39 -2.63 12.71 -1.61
C GLY A 39 -1.31 12.01 -1.94
N HIS A 40 -1.32 10.69 -2.09
CA HIS A 40 -0.15 9.98 -2.60
C HIS A 40 0.12 10.42 -4.05
N VAL A 41 1.25 11.10 -4.25
CA VAL A 41 1.63 11.71 -5.55
C VAL A 41 1.81 10.66 -6.66
N ASN A 42 2.12 9.41 -6.31
CA ASN A 42 2.38 8.34 -7.28
C ASN A 42 1.58 7.07 -6.98
N LEU A 43 0.26 7.18 -7.06
CA LEU A 43 -0.65 6.05 -6.81
C LEU A 43 -0.81 5.20 -8.08
N MET A 44 -0.10 4.07 -8.16
CA MET A 44 -0.06 3.24 -9.35
C MET A 44 -0.69 1.86 -9.11
N THR A 45 -1.23 1.28 -10.17
CA THR A 45 -1.50 -0.16 -10.22
C THR A 45 -0.20 -0.93 -10.48
N ALA A 46 -0.17 -2.22 -10.12
CA ALA A 46 0.96 -3.08 -10.45
C ALA A 46 1.22 -3.17 -11.97
N ALA A 47 0.18 -3.06 -12.79
CA ALA A 47 0.30 -3.06 -14.25
C ALA A 47 0.99 -1.80 -14.78
N GLU A 48 0.62 -0.62 -14.26
CA GLU A 48 1.21 0.66 -14.66
C GLU A 48 2.68 0.77 -14.24
N ALA A 49 3.00 0.35 -13.01
CA ALA A 49 4.38 0.35 -12.52
C ALA A 49 5.28 -0.60 -13.35
N ARG A 50 4.79 -1.81 -13.65
CA ARG A 50 5.51 -2.75 -14.52
C ARG A 50 5.66 -2.23 -15.95
N ARG A 51 4.65 -1.54 -16.49
CA ARG A 51 4.72 -0.92 -17.82
C ARG A 51 5.82 0.14 -17.85
N GLN A 52 5.84 1.06 -16.90
CA GLN A 52 6.87 2.11 -16.85
C GLN A 52 8.29 1.55 -16.67
N LEU A 53 8.46 0.52 -15.82
CA LEU A 53 9.76 -0.14 -15.68
C LEU A 53 10.25 -0.75 -16.99
N ARG A 54 9.37 -1.43 -17.73
CA ARG A 54 9.71 -1.98 -19.05
C ARG A 54 10.00 -0.90 -20.10
N GLU A 55 9.17 0.14 -20.15
CA GLU A 55 9.38 1.28 -21.06
C GLU A 55 10.70 2.00 -20.79
N ALA A 56 11.13 2.05 -19.53
CA ALA A 56 12.43 2.59 -19.13
C ALA A 56 13.62 1.63 -19.40
N GLY A 57 13.37 0.44 -19.94
CA GLY A 57 14.42 -0.53 -20.28
C GLY A 57 14.90 -1.38 -19.09
N PHE A 58 14.13 -1.46 -18.00
CA PHE A 58 14.44 -2.32 -16.87
C PHE A 58 13.81 -3.70 -17.01
N GLU A 59 14.57 -4.74 -16.68
CA GLU A 59 14.09 -6.10 -16.53
C GLU A 59 13.76 -6.35 -15.05
N ILE A 60 12.51 -6.72 -14.76
CA ILE A 60 12.05 -6.99 -13.40
C ILE A 60 12.48 -8.41 -13.02
N ARG A 61 13.36 -8.52 -12.02
CA ARG A 61 13.84 -9.79 -11.48
C ARG A 61 12.94 -10.30 -10.37
N GLU A 62 12.47 -9.41 -9.51
CA GLU A 62 11.63 -9.77 -8.37
C GLU A 62 10.50 -8.75 -8.18
N SER A 63 9.36 -9.23 -7.69
CA SER A 63 8.20 -8.41 -7.33
C SER A 63 7.69 -8.86 -5.97
N HIS A 64 7.55 -7.92 -5.04
CA HIS A 64 7.00 -8.19 -3.73
C HIS A 64 5.90 -7.19 -3.40
N LYS A 65 4.99 -7.57 -2.51
CA LYS A 65 3.97 -6.68 -1.95
C LYS A 65 3.94 -6.88 -0.43
N SER A 66 3.77 -5.80 0.31
CA SER A 66 3.77 -5.79 1.78
C SER A 66 3.12 -4.50 2.30
N GLY A 67 2.84 -4.42 3.59
CA GLY A 67 2.13 -3.32 4.24
C GLY A 67 0.65 -3.64 4.41
N LEU A 68 0.33 -4.65 5.21
CA LEU A 68 -1.05 -4.92 5.58
C LEU A 68 -1.51 -3.88 6.63
N TYR A 69 -2.43 -2.99 6.24
CA TYR A 69 -3.01 -2.03 7.16
C TYR A 69 -4.20 -2.65 7.92
N VAL A 70 -4.00 -3.01 9.18
CA VAL A 70 -5.10 -3.42 10.09
C VAL A 70 -5.03 -2.61 11.39
N PRO A 71 -5.52 -1.36 11.39
CA PRO A 71 -5.41 -0.46 12.55
C PRO A 71 -6.05 -1.06 13.81
N VAL A 72 -7.18 -1.76 13.64
CA VAL A 72 -7.89 -2.40 14.76
C VAL A 72 -7.07 -3.54 15.40
N LEU A 73 -6.34 -4.34 14.62
CA LEU A 73 -5.53 -5.44 15.18
C LEU A 73 -4.26 -4.94 15.85
N ALA A 74 -3.64 -3.89 15.31
CA ALA A 74 -2.41 -3.32 15.87
C ALA A 74 -2.67 -2.57 17.19
N GLU A 75 -3.75 -1.79 17.28
CA GLU A 75 -4.08 -1.02 18.47
C GLU A 75 -4.77 -1.84 19.57
N ALA A 76 -5.64 -2.80 19.22
CA ALA A 76 -6.36 -3.60 20.23
C ALA A 76 -5.63 -4.91 20.62
N GLY A 77 -4.71 -5.40 19.78
CA GLY A 77 -4.13 -6.75 19.92
C GLY A 77 -2.69 -6.81 20.44
N GLY A 78 -2.00 -5.68 20.59
CA GLY A 78 -0.59 -5.65 21.01
C GLY A 78 0.31 -6.59 20.18
N GLU A 79 1.19 -7.34 20.85
CA GLU A 79 2.12 -8.27 20.17
C GLU A 79 1.41 -9.45 19.46
N SER A 80 0.28 -9.92 20.00
CA SER A 80 -0.52 -10.98 19.37
C SER A 80 -1.18 -10.48 18.08
N GLY A 81 -1.69 -9.25 18.10
CA GLY A 81 -2.20 -8.56 16.91
C GLY A 81 -1.11 -8.36 15.86
N ARG A 82 0.09 -7.97 16.28
CA ARG A 82 1.26 -7.82 15.39
C ARG A 82 1.65 -9.14 14.72
N ARG A 83 1.67 -10.25 15.47
CA ARG A 83 1.98 -11.58 14.92
C ARG A 83 0.91 -12.07 13.94
N LEU A 84 -0.36 -11.84 14.25
CA LEU A 84 -1.46 -12.19 13.36
C LEU A 84 -1.39 -11.36 12.07
N ALA A 85 -1.12 -10.05 12.17
CA ALA A 85 -0.94 -9.17 11.02
C ALA A 85 0.22 -9.63 10.12
N ALA A 86 1.38 -9.98 10.71
CA ALA A 86 2.52 -10.49 9.95
C ALA A 86 2.23 -11.85 9.30
N TRP A 87 1.48 -12.72 9.97
CA TRP A 87 1.04 -13.99 9.40
C TRP A 87 0.07 -13.80 8.22
N LEU A 88 -0.93 -12.91 8.39
CA LEU A 88 -1.87 -12.56 7.34
C LEU A 88 -1.17 -11.92 6.16
N GLU A 89 -0.25 -11.00 6.40
CA GLU A 89 0.55 -10.34 5.37
C GLU A 89 1.31 -11.36 4.52
N ARG A 90 2.04 -12.30 5.14
CA ARG A 90 2.75 -13.36 4.43
C ARG A 90 1.80 -14.26 3.63
N ARG A 91 0.63 -14.55 4.19
CA ARG A 91 -0.38 -15.38 3.50
C ARG A 91 -1.01 -14.66 2.31
N LEU A 92 -1.22 -13.35 2.43
CA LEU A 92 -1.78 -12.51 1.39
C LEU A 92 -0.77 -12.22 0.27
N SER A 93 0.51 -12.03 0.60
CA SER A 93 1.56 -11.74 -0.39
C SER A 93 1.77 -12.88 -1.39
N GLU A 94 1.46 -14.11 -1.00
CA GLU A 94 1.54 -15.31 -1.85
C GLU A 94 0.19 -15.67 -2.51
N GLY A 95 -0.88 -14.95 -2.16
CA GLY A 95 -2.25 -15.29 -2.54
C GLY A 95 -2.86 -14.35 -3.58
N PRO A 96 -4.07 -14.67 -4.09
CA PRO A 96 -4.80 -13.83 -5.04
C PRO A 96 -5.31 -12.51 -4.42
N LEU A 97 -5.19 -12.35 -3.10
CA LEU A 97 -5.58 -11.17 -2.33
C LEU A 97 -4.39 -10.26 -2.02
N ASP A 98 -3.26 -10.44 -2.71
CA ASP A 98 -2.06 -9.60 -2.57
C ASP A 98 -2.34 -8.10 -2.78
N TRP A 99 -3.45 -7.77 -3.44
CA TRP A 99 -3.89 -6.41 -3.71
C TRP A 99 -4.33 -5.63 -2.48
N LEU A 100 -4.63 -6.32 -1.37
CA LEU A 100 -4.94 -5.69 -0.09
C LEU A 100 -3.71 -5.01 0.53
N LEU A 101 -2.50 -5.43 0.14
CA LEU A 101 -1.25 -4.92 0.67
C LEU A 101 -0.97 -3.52 0.11
N TRP A 102 -0.48 -2.64 0.98
CA TRP A 102 -0.24 -1.24 0.68
C TRP A 102 0.86 -1.03 -0.35
N THR A 103 2.04 -1.58 -0.13
CA THR A 103 3.23 -1.21 -0.89
C THR A 103 3.63 -2.32 -1.84
N GLN A 104 3.93 -1.95 -3.07
CA GLN A 104 4.52 -2.84 -4.07
C GLN A 104 6.00 -2.48 -4.28
N TYR A 105 6.84 -3.51 -4.33
CA TYR A 105 8.29 -3.43 -4.46
C TYR A 105 8.75 -4.16 -5.71
N TYR A 106 9.69 -3.55 -6.43
CA TYR A 106 10.30 -4.14 -7.62
C TYR A 106 11.83 -4.08 -7.53
N VAL A 107 12.46 -5.23 -7.71
CA VAL A 107 13.90 -5.33 -7.96
C VAL A 107 14.05 -5.48 -9.47
N ALA A 108 14.62 -4.47 -10.10
CA ALA A 108 14.81 -4.43 -11.53
C ALA A 108 16.27 -4.09 -11.86
N VAL A 109 16.79 -4.72 -12.90
CA VAL A 109 18.14 -4.50 -13.43
C VAL A 109 18.03 -3.75 -14.74
N ALA A 110 18.98 -2.86 -15.04
CA ALA A 110 19.03 -2.23 -16.35
C ALA A 110 19.26 -3.34 -17.40
N GLY A 111 18.39 -3.43 -18.40
CA GLY A 111 18.65 -4.29 -19.55
C GLY A 111 19.93 -3.79 -20.23
N ALA A 112 20.83 -4.70 -20.58
CA ALA A 112 21.95 -4.36 -21.45
C ALA A 112 21.38 -3.75 -22.72
N ARG A 113 21.63 -2.46 -22.95
CA ARG A 113 21.46 -1.86 -24.26
C ARG A 113 22.60 -2.38 -25.11
N ASP A 114 22.32 -3.32 -25.99
CA ASP A 114 23.16 -3.61 -27.16
C ASP A 114 23.12 -2.41 -28.12
#